data_AF-A0A448USA0-F1
#
_entry.id   AF-A0A448USA0-F1
#
_cell.length_a   1.000
_cell.length_b   1.000
_cell.length_c   1.000
_cell.angle_alpha   90.00
_cell.angle_beta   90.00
_cell.angle_gamma   90.00
#
_symmetry.space_group_name_H-M   'P 1'
#
loop_
_entity.id
_entity.type
_entity.pdbx_description
1 polymer ?
#
loop_
_entity_poly.entity_id
_entity_poly.type
_entity_poly.pdbx_seq_one_letter_code
_entity_poly.pdbx_strand_id
1 'polypeptide(L)'
;MALYRLAGSPQVTLPQESPYVDVTPEHPHYREIIWARESGISFGWSDGHFRPEAAASHASMAAFLYRYAGEPGVNLPEQSLYADMTADSPFYRESTWLKKRGLVFWSESWFQPDGAVTRADFAELIYQYEQGK
;
A
#
# COMPACT_ATOMS: atom_id res chain seq x y z
N MET A 1 -11.94 -3.14 -1.12
CA MET A 1 -10.65 -2.58 -0.62
C MET A 1 -10.90 -1.35 0.24
N ALA A 2 -10.07 -1.07 1.25
CA ALA A 2 -10.21 0.10 2.14
C ALA A 2 -9.89 1.44 1.43
N LEU A 3 -8.78 1.52 0.67
CA LEU A 3 -8.41 2.72 -0.08
C LEU A 3 -9.44 3.10 -1.17
N TYR A 4 -10.09 2.12 -1.79
CA TYR A 4 -11.16 2.40 -2.76
C TYR A 4 -12.34 3.13 -2.11
N ARG A 5 -12.72 2.72 -0.89
CA ARG A 5 -13.76 3.41 -0.13
C ARG A 5 -13.32 4.80 0.31
N LEU A 6 -12.07 4.93 0.75
CA LEU A 6 -11.45 6.21 1.10
C LEU A 6 -11.48 7.20 -0.08
N ALA A 7 -11.26 6.71 -1.30
CA ALA A 7 -11.36 7.50 -2.53
C ALA A 7 -12.80 7.89 -2.93
N GLY A 8 -13.80 7.59 -2.10
CA GLY A 8 -15.21 7.85 -2.42
C GLY A 8 -15.86 6.81 -3.32
N SER A 9 -15.25 5.62 -3.46
CA SER A 9 -15.73 4.54 -4.32
C SER A 9 -15.97 4.99 -5.77
N PRO A 10 -14.92 5.53 -6.44
CA PRO A 10 -15.06 6.10 -7.79
C PRO A 10 -15.55 5.05 -8.79
N GLN A 11 -16.25 5.51 -9.82
CA GLN A 11 -16.69 4.62 -10.90
C GLN A 11 -15.48 4.02 -11.63
N VAL A 12 -15.59 2.73 -11.97
CA VAL A 12 -14.53 1.96 -12.64
C VAL A 12 -15.16 1.26 -13.84
N THR A 13 -14.58 1.45 -15.01
CA THR A 13 -14.93 0.66 -16.19
C THR A 13 -14.25 -0.70 -16.06
N LEU A 14 -15.02 -1.74 -15.80
CA LEU A 14 -14.46 -3.08 -15.58
C LEU A 14 -14.12 -3.76 -16.90
N PRO A 15 -12.89 -4.26 -17.09
CA PRO A 15 -12.54 -5.02 -18.28
C PRO A 15 -13.22 -6.39 -18.24
N GLN A 16 -13.62 -6.88 -19.41
CA GLN A 16 -14.24 -8.20 -19.57
C GLN A 16 -13.26 -9.33 -19.25
N GLU A 17 -11.98 -9.13 -19.59
CA GLU A 17 -10.89 -10.04 -19.22
C GLU A 17 -10.09 -9.40 -18.07
N SER A 18 -9.81 -10.21 -17.05
CA SER A 18 -9.01 -9.75 -15.92
C SER A 18 -7.55 -9.55 -16.32
N PRO A 19 -6.89 -8.46 -15.87
CA PRO A 19 -5.46 -8.31 -16.01
C PRO A 19 -4.66 -9.22 -15.05
N TYR A 20 -5.33 -9.95 -14.16
CA TYR A 20 -4.74 -10.85 -13.18
C TYR A 20 -5.20 -12.29 -13.40
N VAL A 21 -4.25 -13.22 -13.36
CA VAL A 21 -4.49 -14.65 -13.61
C VAL A 21 -5.40 -15.29 -12.56
N ASP A 22 -5.33 -14.81 -11.31
CA ASP A 22 -5.99 -15.38 -10.13
C ASP A 22 -7.20 -14.57 -9.63
N VAL A 23 -7.65 -13.58 -10.40
CA VAL A 23 -8.84 -12.79 -10.08
C VAL A 23 -9.77 -12.81 -11.28
N THR A 24 -10.95 -13.41 -11.16
CA THR A 24 -11.96 -13.40 -12.23
C THR A 24 -12.85 -12.16 -12.13
N PRO A 25 -13.57 -11.77 -13.21
CA PRO A 25 -14.53 -10.66 -13.17
C PRO A 25 -15.65 -10.81 -12.13
N GLU A 26 -15.97 -12.04 -11.73
CA GLU A 26 -16.99 -12.37 -10.72
C GLU A 26 -16.45 -12.26 -9.29
N HIS A 27 -15.15 -12.05 -9.10
CA HIS A 27 -14.56 -11.92 -7.77
C HIS A 27 -15.21 -10.76 -7.00
N PRO A 28 -15.60 -10.94 -5.72
CA PRO A 28 -16.35 -9.92 -4.96
C PRO A 28 -15.59 -8.60 -4.81
N HIS A 29 -14.25 -8.66 -4.93
CA HIS A 29 -13.37 -7.51 -4.90
C HIS A 29 -12.81 -7.11 -6.26
N TYR A 30 -13.35 -7.60 -7.38
CA TYR A 30 -12.78 -7.32 -8.70
C TYR A 30 -12.69 -5.82 -8.99
N ARG A 31 -13.77 -5.07 -8.67
CA ARG A 31 -13.84 -3.62 -8.94
C ARG A 31 -12.73 -2.83 -8.27
N GLU A 32 -12.54 -3.01 -6.98
CA GLU A 32 -11.50 -2.28 -6.24
C GLU A 32 -10.08 -2.72 -6.61
N ILE A 33 -9.90 -3.97 -7.08
CA ILE A 33 -8.61 -4.47 -7.55
C ILE A 33 -8.26 -3.80 -8.88
N ILE A 34 -9.22 -3.71 -9.80
CA ILE A 34 -9.05 -3.00 -11.07
C ILE A 34 -8.79 -1.51 -10.82
N TRP A 35 -9.58 -0.86 -9.95
CA TRP A 35 -9.35 0.54 -9.60
C TRP A 35 -7.94 0.79 -9.05
N ALA A 36 -7.47 -0.08 -8.14
CA ALA A 36 -6.14 0.07 -7.55
C ALA A 36 -5.05 -0.07 -8.61
N ARG A 37 -5.25 -0.90 -9.63
CA ARG A 37 -4.34 -1.02 -10.78
C ARG A 37 -4.35 0.23 -11.65
N GLU A 38 -5.54 0.68 -12.06
CA GLU A 38 -5.71 1.84 -12.94
C GLU A 38 -5.23 3.13 -12.28
N SER A 39 -5.36 3.24 -10.97
CA SER A 39 -4.88 4.38 -10.17
C SER A 39 -3.40 4.28 -9.81
N GLY A 40 -2.68 3.26 -10.27
CA GLY A 40 -1.26 3.06 -9.98
C GLY A 40 -0.93 2.71 -8.53
N ILE A 41 -1.92 2.29 -7.73
CA ILE A 41 -1.74 1.98 -6.30
C ILE A 41 -1.12 0.59 -6.13
N SER A 42 -1.61 -0.41 -6.88
CA SER A 42 -1.12 -1.79 -6.84
C SER A 42 -1.06 -2.41 -8.22
N PHE A 43 0.06 -3.06 -8.55
CA PHE A 43 0.29 -3.69 -9.85
C PHE A 43 0.21 -5.23 -9.81
N GLY A 44 0.01 -5.81 -8.62
CA GLY A 44 0.17 -7.25 -8.39
C GLY A 44 1.64 -7.69 -8.45
N TRP A 45 1.84 -8.97 -8.74
CA TRP A 45 3.13 -9.63 -8.83
C TRP A 45 3.56 -9.76 -10.30
N SER A 46 4.87 -9.89 -10.52
CA SER A 46 5.46 -10.01 -11.86
C SER A 46 5.02 -11.27 -12.62
N ASP A 47 4.48 -12.27 -11.93
CA ASP A 47 3.89 -13.49 -12.48
C ASP A 47 2.44 -13.30 -12.95
N GLY A 48 1.92 -12.06 -12.94
CA GLY A 48 0.56 -11.73 -13.36
C GLY A 48 -0.52 -12.03 -12.32
N HIS A 49 -0.17 -12.36 -11.08
CA HIS A 49 -1.13 -12.61 -10.01
C HIS A 49 -1.39 -11.36 -9.17
N PHE A 50 -2.56 -11.25 -8.55
CA PHE A 50 -2.89 -10.23 -7.54
C PHE A 50 -2.91 -10.80 -6.12
N ARG A 51 -3.09 -12.12 -5.94
CA ARG A 51 -3.09 -12.80 -4.64
C ARG A 51 -4.01 -12.13 -3.61
N PRO A 52 -5.33 -12.06 -3.87
CA PRO A 52 -6.28 -11.31 -3.03
C PRO A 52 -6.33 -11.78 -1.56
N GLU A 53 -6.00 -13.05 -1.32
CA GLU A 53 -5.98 -13.66 0.02
C GLU A 53 -4.59 -13.61 0.69
N ALA A 54 -3.56 -13.12 0.01
CA ALA A 54 -2.24 -12.99 0.62
C ALA A 54 -2.26 -11.92 1.72
N ALA A 55 -1.61 -12.22 2.84
CA ALA A 55 -1.43 -11.23 3.89
C ALA A 55 -0.63 -10.05 3.35
N ALA A 56 -1.13 -8.83 3.57
CA ALA A 56 -0.35 -7.63 3.31
C ALA A 56 0.78 -7.51 4.35
N SER A 57 1.87 -6.87 3.96
CA SER A 57 3.00 -6.55 4.83
C SER A 57 3.09 -5.05 5.13
N HIS A 58 3.87 -4.65 6.13
CA HIS A 58 4.16 -3.23 6.40
C HIS A 58 4.67 -2.51 5.15
N ALA A 59 5.55 -3.14 4.38
CA ALA A 59 6.09 -2.58 3.14
C ALA A 59 5.01 -2.40 2.06
N SER A 60 4.17 -3.42 1.85
CA SER A 60 3.07 -3.36 0.88
C SER A 60 2.08 -2.24 1.23
N MET A 61 1.75 -2.12 2.52
CA MET A 61 0.87 -1.09 3.04
C MET A 61 1.44 0.32 2.84
N ALA A 62 2.74 0.50 3.11
CA ALA A 62 3.44 1.75 2.87
C ALA A 62 3.44 2.15 1.39
N ALA A 63 3.74 1.20 0.52
CA ALA A 63 3.72 1.41 -0.93
C ALA A 63 2.33 1.85 -1.41
N PHE A 64 1.27 1.17 -0.97
CA PHE A 64 -0.10 1.50 -1.39
C PHE A 64 -0.51 2.89 -0.93
N LEU A 65 -0.25 3.26 0.33
CA LEU A 65 -0.63 4.58 0.82
C LEU A 65 0.21 5.70 0.20
N TYR A 66 1.52 5.48 -0.01
CA TYR A 66 2.39 6.44 -0.68
C TYR A 66 1.94 6.75 -2.10
N ARG A 67 1.62 5.71 -2.88
CA ARG A 67 1.09 5.88 -4.24
C ARG A 67 -0.29 6.51 -4.25
N TYR A 68 -1.16 6.11 -3.32
CA TYR A 68 -2.47 6.75 -3.14
C TYR A 68 -2.35 8.26 -2.83
N ALA A 69 -1.33 8.66 -2.07
CA ALA A 69 -1.04 10.07 -1.76
C ALA A 69 -0.39 10.85 -2.93
N GLY A 70 -0.23 10.23 -4.11
CA GLY A 70 0.35 10.86 -5.29
C GLY A 70 1.87 10.89 -5.29
N GLU A 71 2.52 9.92 -4.64
CA GLU A 71 3.98 9.75 -4.61
C GLU A 71 4.74 11.04 -4.20
N PRO A 72 4.37 11.66 -3.06
CA PRO A 72 4.95 12.93 -2.66
C PRO A 72 6.47 12.86 -2.54
N GLY A 73 7.14 13.96 -2.89
CA GLY A 73 8.59 14.06 -2.78
C GLY A 73 9.08 13.82 -1.34
N VAL A 74 10.13 13.02 -1.18
CA VAL A 74 10.72 12.67 0.12
C VAL A 74 12.21 12.97 0.08
N ASN A 75 12.67 13.83 0.99
CA ASN A 75 14.09 14.00 1.26
C ASN A 75 14.55 12.80 2.09
N LEU A 76 15.28 11.86 1.50
CA LEU A 76 15.81 10.71 2.22
C LEU A 76 16.99 11.16 3.10
N PRO A 77 17.05 10.74 4.38
CA PRO A 77 18.19 11.05 5.23
C PRO A 77 19.42 10.26 4.80
N GLU A 78 20.62 10.81 5.06
CA GLU A 78 21.89 10.11 4.78
C GLU A 78 22.04 8.84 5.63
N GLN A 79 21.54 8.88 6.87
CA GLN A 79 21.47 7.73 7.76
C GLN A 79 20.03 7.23 7.85
N SER A 80 19.86 5.91 7.82
CA SER A 80 18.54 5.32 7.91
C SER A 80 17.83 5.67 9.21
N LEU A 81 16.52 5.94 9.11
CA LEU A 81 15.64 6.09 10.29
C LEU A 81 15.31 4.73 10.92
N TYR A 82 15.72 3.62 10.30
CA TYR A 82 15.39 2.26 10.68
C TYR A 82 16.67 1.44 10.85
N ALA A 83 16.69 0.60 11.89
CA ALA A 83 17.78 -0.33 12.15
C ALA A 83 17.82 -1.49 11.12
N ASP A 84 16.69 -1.80 10.50
CA ASP A 84 16.48 -2.95 9.61
C ASP A 84 16.25 -2.56 8.14
N MET A 85 16.51 -1.30 7.78
CA MET A 85 16.46 -0.86 6.38
C MET A 85 17.65 0.04 6.04
N THR A 86 18.09 -0.04 4.80
CA THR A 86 19.07 0.85 4.18
C THR A 86 18.43 1.61 3.02
N ALA A 87 19.14 2.60 2.45
CA ALA A 87 18.66 3.36 1.29
C ALA A 87 18.36 2.49 0.06
N ASP A 88 18.98 1.31 -0.05
CA ASP A 88 18.78 0.34 -1.13
C ASP A 88 17.67 -0.67 -0.85
N SER A 89 17.09 -0.65 0.36
CA SER A 89 16.02 -1.57 0.73
C SER A 89 14.75 -1.28 -0.08
N PRO A 90 14.01 -2.31 -0.54
CA PRO A 90 12.71 -2.11 -1.16
C PRO A 90 11.79 -1.28 -0.26
N PHE A 91 11.03 -0.39 -0.88
CA PHE A 91 10.05 0.46 -0.20
C PHE A 91 10.63 1.41 0.87
N TYR A 92 11.95 1.64 0.88
CA TYR A 92 12.61 2.53 1.84
C TYR A 92 12.12 3.99 1.76
N ARG A 93 11.79 4.45 0.55
CA ARG A 93 11.26 5.80 0.35
C ARG A 93 9.87 5.93 0.96
N GLU A 94 9.02 4.96 0.71
CA GLU A 94 7.63 4.91 1.15
C GLU A 94 7.55 4.76 2.67
N SER A 95 8.40 3.91 3.26
CA SER A 95 8.53 3.79 4.71
C SER A 95 9.00 5.11 5.33
N THR A 96 10.09 5.69 4.80
CA THR A 96 10.62 6.98 5.27
C THR A 96 9.59 8.10 5.20
N TRP A 97 8.80 8.15 4.12
CA TRP A 97 7.69 9.10 4.00
C TRP A 97 6.67 8.92 5.12
N LEU A 98 6.18 7.69 5.33
CA LEU A 98 5.21 7.43 6.39
C LEU A 98 5.76 7.82 7.77
N LYS A 99 7.02 7.50 8.07
CA LYS A 99 7.63 7.86 9.36
C LYS A 99 7.80 9.36 9.52
N LYS A 100 8.15 10.10 8.45
CA LYS A 100 8.21 11.57 8.49
C LYS A 100 6.84 12.22 8.69
N ARG A 101 5.76 11.54 8.28
CA ARG A 101 4.38 11.90 8.58
C ARG A 101 3.88 11.35 9.93
N GLY A 102 4.71 10.69 10.74
CA GLY A 102 4.25 10.10 12.00
C GLY A 102 3.16 9.02 11.84
N LEU A 103 3.03 8.41 10.66
CA LEU A 103 2.00 7.42 10.32
C LEU A 103 2.42 5.96 10.63
N VAL A 104 3.62 5.72 11.19
CA VAL A 104 4.13 4.37 11.52
C VAL A 104 4.30 4.23 13.03
N PHE A 105 3.72 3.16 13.60
CA PHE A 105 3.65 2.95 15.05
C PHE A 105 4.04 1.53 15.51
N TRP A 106 4.58 0.68 14.62
CA TRP A 106 4.98 -0.70 14.96
C TRP A 106 6.19 -0.76 15.90
N SER A 107 7.14 0.15 15.69
CA SER A 107 8.35 0.31 16.49
C SER A 107 8.96 1.69 16.25
N GLU A 108 9.62 2.26 17.25
CA GLU A 108 10.34 3.54 17.11
C GLU A 108 11.57 3.39 16.20
N SER A 109 12.21 2.21 16.17
CA SER A 109 13.52 2.00 15.53
C SER A 109 13.52 0.97 14.40
N TRP A 110 12.46 0.17 14.25
CA TRP A 110 12.37 -0.91 13.26
C TRP A 110 11.17 -0.68 12.34
N PHE A 111 11.29 -0.99 11.06
CA PHE A 111 10.16 -0.94 10.13
C PHE A 111 9.46 -2.30 10.00
N GLN A 112 10.24 -3.39 10.04
CA GLN A 112 9.81 -4.77 9.81
C GLN A 112 9.08 -4.92 8.45
N PRO A 113 9.76 -4.75 7.31
CA PRO A 113 9.11 -4.66 5.99
C PRO A 113 8.22 -5.86 5.64
N ASP A 114 8.60 -7.06 6.08
CA ASP A 114 7.87 -8.31 5.86
C ASP A 114 6.87 -8.64 6.98
N GLY A 115 6.76 -7.79 8.00
CA GLY A 115 5.80 -7.94 9.09
C GLY A 115 4.38 -7.93 8.55
N ALA A 116 3.60 -8.96 8.89
CA ALA A 116 2.21 -9.08 8.47
C ALA A 116 1.34 -8.00 9.13
N VAL A 117 0.45 -7.39 8.36
CA VAL A 117 -0.53 -6.43 8.88
C VAL A 117 -1.92 -7.05 8.96
N THR A 118 -2.66 -6.65 10.00
CA THR A 118 -4.08 -6.95 10.11
C THR A 118 -4.91 -5.93 9.33
N ARG A 119 -6.20 -6.23 9.14
CA ARG A 119 -7.16 -5.26 8.60
C ARG A 119 -7.33 -4.04 9.52
N ALA A 120 -7.15 -4.22 10.83
CA ALA A 120 -7.24 -3.14 11.80
C ALA A 120 -6.05 -2.19 11.66
N ASP A 121 -4.85 -2.74 11.50
CA ASP A 121 -3.62 -1.99 11.24
C ASP A 121 -3.76 -1.07 10.02
N PHE A 122 -4.32 -1.61 8.93
CA PHE A 122 -4.53 -0.81 7.73
C PHE A 122 -5.63 0.25 7.88
N ALA A 123 -6.69 -0.06 8.64
CA ALA A 123 -7.74 0.90 8.93
C ALA A 123 -7.23 2.06 9.81
N GLU A 124 -6.41 1.75 10.81
CA GLU A 124 -5.77 2.74 11.67
C GLU A 124 -4.85 3.65 10.86
N LEU A 125 -4.01 3.08 10.00
CA LEU A 125 -3.14 3.87 9.12
C LEU A 125 -3.94 4.85 8.25
N ILE A 126 -5.02 4.38 7.62
CA ILE A 126 -5.90 5.21 6.80
C ILE A 126 -6.53 6.33 7.63
N TYR A 127 -7.03 6.00 8.83
CA TYR A 127 -7.61 6.99 9.73
C TYR A 127 -6.60 8.09 10.10
N GLN A 128 -5.37 7.73 10.48
CA GLN A 128 -4.34 8.71 10.81
C GLN A 128 -3.97 9.59 9.61
N TYR A 129 -3.93 9.02 8.39
CA TYR A 129 -3.72 9.77 7.16
C TYR A 129 -4.81 10.80 6.89
N GLU A 130 -6.09 10.44 7.07
CA GLU A 130 -7.22 11.37 6.91
C GLU A 130 -7.20 12.52 7.92
N GLN A 131 -6.73 12.25 9.14
CA GLN A 131 -6.59 13.28 10.19
C GLN A 131 -5.41 14.23 9.95
N GLY A 132 -4.67 14.07 8.86
CA GLY A 132 -3.58 14.96 8.47
C GLY A 132 -2.36 14.87 9.39
N LYS A 133 -2.20 13.75 10.10
CA LYS A 133 -0.98 13.48 10.85
C LYS A 133 0.17 13.17 9.89
#